data_AF-A0A815F6W9-F1
#
_entry.id   AF-A0A815F6W9-F1
#
_cell.length_a   1.000
_cell.length_b   1.000
_cell.length_c   1.000
_cell.angle_alpha   90.00
_cell.angle_beta   90.00
_cell.angle_gamma   90.00
#
_symmetry.space_group_name_H-M   'P 1'
#
loop_
_entity.id
_entity.type
_entity.pdbx_description
1 polymer ?
#
loop_
_entity_poly.entity_id
_entity_poly.type
_entity_poly.pdbx_seq_one_letter_code
_entity_poly.pdbx_strand_id
1 'polypeptide(L)'
;MLSISTSKHHRYPHHQKQSKQIVGVYSEVGKLDLVLMHRPGRELERLTHKNKDIFLFEKIPNIQETQKSHDIFTDILRKNGVTVVYVLDVLRETLEQSPEARQMLIDGVVQNQDLTKEASNALTQFLSKLTPTQLAHTVIEGLASTEEELVKEDTASILTRMCSSYEEFLVPPLPNLLFTRDSFSIIDKAVFIWRMAKSARANEPLIMRVIFSFNTHHAQLSLIGVRVIEWETYADPSATVEGGDVAYLGEGTLMIGSSERTNRAGIEAIARTG
;
A
#
# COMPACT_ATOMS: atom_id res chain seq x y z
N MET A 1 -20.29 -18.22 -0.39
CA MET A 1 -20.64 -18.82 -1.69
C MET A 1 -22.02 -18.27 -2.10
N LEU A 2 -22.14 -17.62 -3.29
CA LEU A 2 -23.34 -17.00 -3.95
C LEU A 2 -23.90 -15.69 -3.31
N SER A 3 -24.52 -14.70 -4.00
CA SER A 3 -24.73 -14.28 -5.41
C SER A 3 -25.74 -13.09 -5.42
N ILE A 4 -25.70 -12.11 -6.35
CA ILE A 4 -26.92 -11.41 -6.88
C ILE A 4 -26.79 -11.13 -8.40
N SER A 5 -27.94 -11.29 -9.07
CA SER A 5 -28.30 -11.32 -10.50
C SER A 5 -28.36 -9.96 -11.23
N THR A 6 -28.06 -9.95 -12.54
CA THR A 6 -28.58 -8.95 -13.47
C THR A 6 -29.22 -9.57 -14.73
N SER A 7 -30.32 -8.94 -15.15
CA SER A 7 -31.26 -9.32 -16.20
C SER A 7 -30.63 -9.44 -17.61
N LYS A 8 -31.08 -10.44 -18.38
CA LYS A 8 -30.68 -10.72 -19.77
C LYS A 8 -31.16 -9.64 -20.72
N HIS A 9 -30.30 -9.10 -21.60
CA HIS A 9 -30.66 -8.77 -23.00
C HIS A 9 -29.46 -8.80 -23.97
N HIS A 10 -29.67 -9.56 -25.06
CA HIS A 10 -29.05 -9.62 -26.40
C HIS A 10 -27.59 -9.20 -26.66
N ARG A 11 -26.84 -10.14 -27.26
CA ARG A 11 -25.43 -10.03 -27.71
C ARG A 11 -25.30 -9.35 -29.08
N TYR A 12 -24.39 -8.38 -29.16
CA TYR A 12 -23.62 -8.01 -30.36
C TYR A 12 -22.13 -7.92 -29.98
N PRO A 13 -21.18 -8.16 -30.91
CA PRO A 13 -19.76 -8.26 -30.58
C PRO A 13 -19.16 -6.86 -30.42
N HIS A 14 -18.99 -6.41 -29.18
CA HIS A 14 -18.29 -5.17 -28.88
C HIS A 14 -16.81 -5.45 -28.60
N HIS A 15 -15.93 -4.68 -29.24
CA HIS A 15 -14.63 -4.32 -28.68
C HIS A 15 -14.83 -4.01 -27.19
N GLN A 16 -14.30 -4.86 -26.30
CA GLN A 16 -14.38 -4.66 -24.86
C GLN A 16 -13.56 -3.42 -24.50
N LYS A 17 -14.18 -2.24 -24.51
CA LYS A 17 -13.74 -1.15 -23.64
C LYS A 17 -13.82 -1.71 -22.22
N GLN A 18 -12.67 -1.97 -21.59
CA GLN A 18 -12.64 -2.32 -20.18
C GLN A 18 -13.36 -1.20 -19.41
N SER A 19 -14.51 -1.51 -18.83
CA SER A 19 -15.27 -0.57 -18.01
C SER A 19 -14.58 -0.45 -16.66
N LYS A 20 -14.24 0.78 -16.25
CA LYS A 20 -13.71 1.04 -14.90
C LYS A 20 -14.72 0.56 -13.86
N GLN A 21 -14.25 -0.17 -12.85
CA GLN A 21 -15.10 -0.55 -11.72
C GLN A 21 -15.06 0.53 -10.63
N ILE A 22 -16.24 0.92 -10.16
CA ILE A 22 -16.39 1.83 -9.01
C ILE A 22 -16.00 1.06 -7.75
N VAL A 23 -15.08 1.62 -6.97
CA VAL A 23 -14.62 1.01 -5.73
C VAL A 23 -15.73 1.08 -4.66
N GLY A 24 -16.01 -0.08 -4.07
CA GLY A 24 -16.77 -0.17 -2.84
C GLY A 24 -16.87 -1.60 -2.30
N VAL A 25 -17.02 -1.73 -0.98
CA VAL A 25 -17.14 -3.03 -0.29
C VAL A 25 -18.36 -3.01 0.60
N TYR A 26 -19.30 -3.90 0.31
CA TYR A 26 -20.61 -3.96 0.96
C TYR A 26 -20.74 -5.13 1.95
N SER A 27 -19.83 -6.10 1.89
CA SER A 27 -19.85 -7.35 2.65
C SER A 27 -18.54 -8.11 2.46
N GLU A 28 -18.10 -8.88 3.46
CA GLU A 28 -16.97 -9.82 3.37
C GLU A 28 -17.29 -11.11 2.59
N VAL A 29 -18.56 -11.44 2.36
CA VAL A 29 -18.98 -12.72 1.75
C VAL A 29 -19.64 -12.57 0.38
N GLY A 30 -19.79 -11.33 -0.09
CA GLY A 30 -20.36 -11.01 -1.39
C GLY A 30 -19.52 -11.51 -2.57
N LYS A 31 -20.04 -11.33 -3.78
CA LYS A 31 -19.26 -11.58 -5.00
C LYS A 31 -18.13 -10.55 -5.08
N LEU A 32 -16.90 -11.01 -5.22
CA LEU A 32 -15.74 -10.16 -5.45
C LEU A 32 -15.64 -9.83 -6.93
N ASP A 33 -15.66 -8.55 -7.31
CA ASP A 33 -15.52 -8.11 -8.71
C ASP A 33 -14.14 -7.48 -9.00
N LEU A 34 -13.53 -6.85 -8.00
CA LEU A 34 -12.21 -6.21 -8.09
C LEU A 34 -11.41 -6.44 -6.80
N VAL A 35 -10.11 -6.68 -6.93
CA VAL A 35 -9.18 -6.77 -5.80
C VAL A 35 -7.87 -6.05 -6.11
N LEU A 36 -7.37 -5.28 -5.13
CA LEU A 36 -6.06 -4.64 -5.16
C LEU A 36 -5.05 -5.52 -4.42
N MET A 37 -3.99 -5.91 -5.12
CA MET A 37 -2.97 -6.84 -4.63
C MET A 37 -1.57 -6.29 -4.85
N HIS A 38 -0.59 -6.86 -4.18
CA HIS A 38 0.83 -6.61 -4.47
C HIS A 38 1.49 -7.92 -4.83
N ARG A 39 2.12 -7.97 -6.01
CA ARG A 39 2.89 -9.13 -6.42
C ARG A 39 4.28 -9.04 -5.78
N PRO A 40 4.72 -10.04 -4.99
CA PRO A 40 6.00 -9.98 -4.31
C PRO A 40 7.17 -9.79 -5.28
N GLY A 41 8.11 -8.94 -4.90
CA GLY A 41 9.28 -8.51 -5.68
C GLY A 41 10.55 -8.44 -4.85
N ARG A 42 11.44 -7.51 -5.20
CA ARG A 42 12.79 -7.39 -4.62
C ARG A 42 12.78 -6.96 -3.15
N GLU A 43 11.68 -6.39 -2.65
CA GLU A 43 11.49 -6.11 -1.23
C GLU A 43 11.63 -7.38 -0.36
N LEU A 44 11.27 -8.55 -0.89
CA LEU A 44 11.50 -9.82 -0.18
C LEU A 44 12.97 -10.27 -0.22
N GLU A 45 13.73 -9.87 -1.26
CA GLU A 45 15.17 -10.19 -1.38
C GLU A 45 15.99 -9.48 -0.32
N ARG A 46 15.47 -8.38 0.23
CA ARG A 46 16.11 -7.61 1.31
C ARG A 46 16.03 -8.29 2.68
N LEU A 47 15.23 -9.34 2.82
CA LEU A 47 15.10 -10.07 4.07
C LEU A 47 16.34 -10.93 4.34
N THR A 48 16.92 -10.73 5.51
CA THR A 48 18.06 -11.48 6.03
C THR A 48 17.71 -12.10 7.38
N HIS A 49 18.51 -13.07 7.83
CA HIS A 49 18.31 -13.67 9.15
C HIS A 49 18.46 -12.66 10.30
N LYS A 50 19.14 -11.53 10.05
CA LYS A 50 19.35 -10.47 11.04
C LYS A 50 18.19 -9.48 11.11
N ASN A 51 17.49 -9.24 10.00
CA ASN A 51 16.47 -8.19 9.90
C ASN A 51 15.03 -8.72 9.78
N LYS A 52 14.81 -10.02 9.53
CA LYS A 52 13.47 -10.59 9.29
C LYS A 52 12.44 -10.24 10.38
N ASP A 53 12.85 -10.23 11.65
CA ASP A 53 11.94 -10.00 12.77
C ASP A 53 11.54 -8.51 12.87
N ILE A 54 12.45 -7.60 12.48
CA ILE A 54 12.15 -6.16 12.34
C ILE A 54 11.09 -5.96 11.26
N PHE A 55 11.21 -6.70 10.16
CA PHE A 55 10.26 -6.68 9.06
C PHE A 55 9.08 -7.64 9.23
N LEU A 56 8.88 -8.22 10.43
CA LEU A 56 7.71 -9.02 10.78
C LEU A 56 7.57 -10.35 10.00
N PHE A 57 8.68 -10.93 9.57
CA PHE A 57 8.75 -12.24 8.93
C PHE A 57 9.36 -13.29 9.86
N GLU A 58 8.61 -14.36 10.12
CA GLU A 58 9.11 -15.50 10.90
C GLU A 58 10.27 -16.22 10.20
N LYS A 59 10.20 -16.33 8.87
CA LYS A 59 11.17 -17.02 8.02
C LYS A 59 11.38 -16.24 6.72
N ILE A 60 12.58 -16.35 6.15
CA ILE A 60 12.90 -15.75 4.85
C ILE A 60 12.18 -16.58 3.77
N PRO A 61 11.28 -15.97 2.97
CA PRO A 61 10.54 -16.68 1.94
C PRO A 61 11.41 -17.00 0.72
N ASN A 62 11.13 -18.11 0.04
CA ASN A 62 11.66 -18.35 -1.30
C ASN A 62 10.83 -17.56 -2.31
N ILE A 63 11.42 -16.52 -2.89
CA ILE A 63 10.71 -15.53 -3.69
C ILE A 63 10.15 -16.12 -4.98
N GLN A 64 10.88 -17.05 -5.62
CA GLN A 64 10.38 -17.72 -6.83
C GLN A 64 9.13 -18.55 -6.52
N GLU A 65 9.14 -19.26 -5.39
CA GLU A 65 7.98 -20.04 -4.94
C GLU A 65 6.82 -19.15 -4.49
N THR A 66 7.11 -18.04 -3.79
CA THR A 66 6.10 -17.06 -3.36
C THR A 66 5.44 -16.39 -4.57
N GLN A 67 6.23 -15.94 -5.56
CA GLN A 67 5.72 -15.39 -6.81
C GLN A 67 4.87 -16.40 -7.58
N LYS A 68 5.35 -17.64 -7.73
CA LYS A 68 4.57 -18.71 -8.39
C LYS A 68 3.24 -18.95 -7.69
N SER A 69 3.24 -19.01 -6.35
CA SER A 69 2.03 -19.22 -5.56
C SER A 69 1.05 -18.05 -5.70
N HIS A 70 1.57 -16.82 -5.67
CA HIS A 70 0.80 -15.61 -5.89
C HIS A 70 0.21 -15.56 -7.31
N ASP A 71 0.98 -15.91 -8.34
CA ASP A 71 0.51 -15.95 -9.72
C ASP A 71 -0.62 -16.97 -9.90
N ILE A 72 -0.47 -18.17 -9.32
CA ILE A 72 -1.54 -19.19 -9.29
C ILE A 72 -2.80 -18.63 -8.60
N PHE A 73 -2.65 -17.96 -7.46
CA PHE A 73 -3.77 -17.37 -6.72
C PHE A 73 -4.50 -16.31 -7.55
N THR A 74 -3.77 -15.36 -8.15
CA THR A 74 -4.38 -14.31 -8.97
C THR A 74 -5.00 -14.86 -10.26
N ASP A 75 -4.44 -15.92 -10.85
CA ASP A 75 -5.05 -16.59 -12.00
C ASP A 75 -6.37 -17.28 -11.65
N ILE A 76 -6.47 -17.87 -10.46
CA ILE A 76 -7.75 -18.43 -9.96
C ILE A 76 -8.79 -17.30 -9.84
N LEU A 77 -8.42 -16.15 -9.29
CA LEU A 77 -9.31 -14.99 -9.18
C LEU A 77 -9.77 -14.51 -10.56
N ARG A 78 -8.84 -14.31 -11.49
CA ARG A 78 -9.16 -13.89 -12.87
C ARG A 78 -10.06 -14.90 -13.59
N LYS A 79 -9.81 -16.20 -13.44
CA LYS A 79 -10.66 -17.27 -14.00
C LYS A 79 -12.08 -17.24 -13.44
N ASN A 80 -12.27 -16.73 -12.22
CA ASN A 80 -13.58 -16.51 -11.60
C ASN A 80 -14.16 -15.12 -11.90
N GLY A 81 -13.58 -14.38 -12.85
CA GLY A 81 -14.10 -13.08 -13.31
C GLY A 81 -13.74 -11.90 -12.41
N VAL A 82 -12.82 -12.07 -11.46
CA VAL A 82 -12.33 -10.99 -10.61
C VAL A 82 -11.28 -10.17 -11.36
N THR A 83 -11.42 -8.85 -11.33
CA THR A 83 -10.41 -7.92 -11.81
C THR A 83 -9.30 -7.80 -10.77
N VAL A 84 -8.10 -8.29 -11.09
CA VAL A 84 -6.94 -8.19 -10.21
C VAL A 84 -6.08 -7.00 -10.64
N VAL A 85 -5.95 -6.02 -9.76
CA VAL A 85 -5.17 -4.79 -9.95
C VAL A 85 -3.95 -4.82 -9.02
N TYR A 86 -2.80 -4.31 -9.46
CA TYR A 86 -1.59 -4.29 -8.67
C TYR A 86 -1.22 -2.91 -8.12
N VAL A 87 -0.82 -2.88 -6.84
CA VAL A 87 -0.40 -1.66 -6.12
C VAL A 87 0.72 -0.94 -6.88
N LEU A 88 1.76 -1.66 -7.29
CA LEU A 88 2.90 -1.08 -8.02
C LEU A 88 2.46 -0.40 -9.33
N ASP A 89 1.56 -1.02 -10.09
CA ASP A 89 1.08 -0.47 -11.36
C ASP A 89 0.25 0.79 -11.13
N VAL A 90 -0.69 0.76 -10.17
CA VAL A 90 -1.50 1.93 -9.83
C VAL A 90 -0.64 3.05 -9.26
N LEU A 91 0.35 2.74 -8.42
CA LEU A 91 1.27 3.73 -7.86
C LEU A 91 2.08 4.39 -8.97
N ARG A 92 2.70 3.62 -9.88
CA ARG A 92 3.45 4.14 -11.02
C ARG A 92 2.59 5.10 -11.85
N GLU A 93 1.40 4.66 -12.25
CA GLU A 93 0.48 5.50 -13.04
C GLU A 93 0.07 6.77 -12.29
N THR A 94 -0.17 6.67 -10.98
CA THR A 94 -0.53 7.83 -10.14
C THR A 94 0.61 8.86 -10.10
N LEU A 95 1.85 8.40 -9.91
CA LEU A 95 3.04 9.24 -9.86
C LEU A 95 3.41 9.84 -11.22
N GLU A 96 3.10 9.16 -12.32
CA GLU A 96 3.30 9.69 -13.68
C GLU A 96 2.34 10.85 -14.00
N GLN A 97 1.12 10.82 -13.45
CA GLN A 97 0.08 11.79 -13.78
C GLN A 97 0.01 12.98 -12.80
N SER A 98 0.49 12.84 -11.56
CA SER A 98 0.40 13.90 -10.54
C SER A 98 1.76 14.21 -9.89
N PRO A 99 2.36 15.38 -10.21
CA PRO A 99 3.50 15.90 -9.47
C PRO A 99 3.23 16.06 -7.97
N GLU A 100 2.00 16.40 -7.59
CA GLU A 100 1.57 16.53 -6.20
C GLU A 100 1.58 15.18 -5.47
N ALA A 101 1.11 14.11 -6.12
CA ALA A 101 1.21 12.75 -5.61
C ALA A 101 2.67 12.34 -5.37
N ARG A 102 3.55 12.71 -6.31
CA ARG A 102 4.98 12.46 -6.21
C ARG A 102 5.60 13.21 -5.04
N GLN A 103 5.27 14.48 -4.87
CA GLN A 103 5.75 15.28 -3.75
C GLN A 103 5.25 14.73 -2.41
N MET A 104 3.96 14.39 -2.30
CA MET A 104 3.38 13.81 -1.08
C MET A 104 4.06 12.49 -0.71
N LEU A 105 4.34 11.62 -1.70
CA LEU A 105 5.03 10.36 -1.44
C LEU A 105 6.45 10.60 -0.91
N ILE A 106 7.21 11.49 -1.55
CA ILE A 106 8.59 11.80 -1.13
C ILE A 106 8.60 12.40 0.28
N ASP A 107 7.76 13.39 0.54
CA ASP A 107 7.69 14.04 1.85
C ASP A 107 7.30 13.05 2.95
N GLY A 108 6.30 12.21 2.70
CA GLY A 108 5.88 11.19 3.66
C GLY A 108 6.95 10.13 3.92
N VAL A 109 7.65 9.65 2.88
CA VAL A 109 8.74 8.68 3.04
C VAL A 109 9.86 9.25 3.91
N VAL A 110 10.26 10.50 3.64
CA VAL A 110 11.31 11.19 4.39
C VAL A 110 10.89 11.48 5.83
N GLN A 111 9.64 11.89 6.05
CA GLN A 111 9.08 12.12 7.40
C GLN A 111 8.95 10.85 8.23
N ASN A 112 8.78 9.70 7.59
CA ASN A 112 8.72 8.40 8.28
C ASN A 112 10.10 7.89 8.72
N GLN A 113 11.20 8.55 8.32
CA GLN A 113 12.54 8.20 8.77
C GLN A 113 13.00 9.13 9.90
N ASP A 114 13.77 8.59 10.84
CA ASP A 114 14.40 9.38 11.90
C ASP A 114 15.74 9.96 11.42
N LEU A 115 15.65 10.98 10.55
CA LEU A 115 16.80 11.61 9.91
C LEU A 115 17.06 13.02 10.42
N THR A 116 18.33 13.44 10.39
CA THR A 116 18.69 14.85 10.57
C THR A 116 18.13 15.69 9.43
N LYS A 117 17.94 16.99 9.65
CA LYS A 117 17.44 17.91 8.62
C LYS A 117 18.30 17.86 7.35
N GLU A 118 19.62 17.78 7.49
CA GLU A 118 20.55 17.67 6.37
C GLU A 118 20.35 16.37 5.59
N ALA A 119 20.19 15.24 6.28
CA ALA A 119 19.93 13.94 5.66
C ALA A 119 18.54 13.87 5.01
N SER A 120 17.51 14.43 5.65
CA SER A 120 16.17 14.56 5.07
C SER A 120 16.22 15.35 3.75
N ASN A 121 16.89 16.50 3.74
CA ASN A 121 17.03 17.30 2.51
C ASN A 121 17.79 16.54 1.41
N ALA A 122 18.85 15.84 1.77
CA ALA A 122 19.63 15.03 0.84
C ALA A 122 18.79 13.88 0.24
N LEU A 123 17.96 13.21 1.06
CA LEU A 123 17.08 12.13 0.63
C LEU A 123 15.95 12.66 -0.25
N THR A 124 15.32 13.79 0.13
CA THR A 124 14.32 14.47 -0.71
C THR A 124 14.90 14.81 -2.09
N GLN A 125 16.11 15.37 -2.15
CA GLN A 125 16.77 15.70 -3.42
C GLN A 125 17.04 14.45 -4.26
N PHE A 126 17.52 13.38 -3.64
CA PHE A 126 17.75 12.09 -4.30
C PHE A 126 16.45 11.54 -4.91
N LEU A 127 15.41 11.38 -4.09
CA LEU A 127 14.12 10.82 -4.53
C LEU A 127 13.45 11.69 -5.60
N SER A 128 13.65 13.01 -5.56
CA SER A 128 13.12 13.97 -6.53
C SER A 128 13.76 13.88 -7.91
N LYS A 129 14.89 13.17 -8.07
CA LYS A 129 15.51 12.92 -9.39
C LYS A 129 15.02 11.63 -10.04
N LEU A 130 14.44 10.71 -9.26
CA LEU A 130 13.97 9.41 -9.76
C LEU A 130 12.75 9.56 -10.68
N THR A 131 12.71 8.83 -11.79
CA THR A 131 11.47 8.73 -12.59
C THR A 131 10.32 8.15 -11.74
N PRO A 132 9.04 8.38 -12.10
CA PRO A 132 7.91 7.82 -11.37
C PRO A 132 7.99 6.30 -11.14
N THR A 133 8.45 5.56 -12.15
CA THR A 133 8.69 4.11 -12.04
C THR A 133 9.80 3.82 -11.02
N GLN A 134 10.96 4.47 -11.14
CA GLN A 134 12.07 4.27 -10.20
C GLN A 134 11.67 4.62 -8.76
N LEU A 135 10.90 5.71 -8.57
CA LEU A 135 10.42 6.10 -7.25
C LEU A 135 9.46 5.06 -6.67
N ALA A 136 8.50 4.56 -7.45
CA ALA A 136 7.58 3.51 -7.00
C ALA A 136 8.33 2.24 -6.56
N HIS A 137 9.29 1.80 -7.37
CA HIS A 137 10.16 0.67 -7.02
C HIS A 137 11.01 0.97 -5.79
N THR A 138 11.62 2.16 -5.68
CA THR A 138 12.48 2.53 -4.54
C THR A 138 11.72 2.50 -3.22
N VAL A 139 10.48 3.01 -3.20
CA VAL A 139 9.66 3.05 -1.97
C VAL A 139 9.15 1.67 -1.57
N ILE A 140 8.91 0.77 -2.52
CA ILE A 140 8.45 -0.60 -2.25
C ILE A 140 9.62 -1.54 -1.93
N GLU A 141 10.64 -1.56 -2.78
CA GLU A 141 11.80 -2.46 -2.73
C GLU A 141 12.87 -2.04 -1.71
N GLY A 142 12.77 -0.79 -1.22
CA GLY A 142 13.72 -0.18 -0.30
C GLY A 142 14.99 0.33 -0.98
N LEU A 143 15.61 1.30 -0.32
CA LEU A 143 16.86 1.96 -0.70
C LEU A 143 17.90 1.71 0.39
N ALA A 144 18.97 0.99 0.06
CA ALA A 144 20.08 0.76 0.97
C ALA A 144 20.99 1.99 1.04
N SER A 145 21.66 2.18 2.19
CA SER A 145 22.62 3.27 2.39
C SER A 145 24.02 2.94 1.83
N THR A 146 24.07 2.33 0.65
CA THR A 146 25.31 1.83 0.02
C THR A 146 25.73 2.73 -1.13
N GLU A 147 27.04 2.88 -1.36
CA GLU A 147 27.56 3.64 -2.49
C GLU A 147 27.01 3.10 -3.82
N GLU A 148 26.81 1.78 -3.96
CA GLU A 148 26.27 1.13 -5.15
C GLU A 148 24.82 1.54 -5.49
N GLU A 149 23.99 1.82 -4.50
CA GLU A 149 22.61 2.28 -4.71
C GLU A 149 22.49 3.80 -4.82
N LEU A 150 23.51 4.51 -4.34
CA LEU A 150 23.60 5.98 -4.37
C LEU A 150 24.55 6.50 -5.47
N VAL A 151 24.99 5.63 -6.39
CA VAL A 151 26.04 5.94 -7.38
C VAL A 151 25.73 7.23 -8.15
N LYS A 152 26.74 8.11 -8.24
CA LYS A 152 26.76 9.39 -8.99
C LYS A 152 25.89 10.51 -8.42
N GLU A 153 25.50 10.43 -7.15
CA GLU A 153 24.75 11.51 -6.51
C GLU A 153 25.65 12.38 -5.62
N ASP A 154 25.59 13.69 -5.81
CA ASP A 154 26.33 14.67 -4.99
C ASP A 154 26.01 14.52 -3.49
N THR A 155 24.82 14.01 -3.17
CA THR A 155 24.32 13.78 -1.82
C THR A 155 24.72 12.43 -1.22
N ALA A 156 25.32 11.51 -1.99
CA ALA A 156 25.63 10.15 -1.56
C ALA A 156 26.52 10.12 -0.31
N SER A 157 27.49 11.04 -0.22
CA SER A 157 28.38 11.15 0.94
C SER A 157 27.66 11.56 2.23
N ILE A 158 26.63 12.39 2.14
CA ILE A 158 25.80 12.81 3.28
C ILE A 158 24.94 11.63 3.74
N LEU A 159 24.26 10.99 2.79
CA LEU A 159 23.35 9.87 3.07
C LEU A 159 24.09 8.67 3.66
N THR A 160 25.24 8.30 3.09
CA THR A 160 26.06 7.16 3.56
C THR A 160 26.66 7.41 4.95
N ARG A 161 27.01 8.66 5.29
CA ARG A 161 27.57 9.02 6.61
C ARG A 161 26.53 9.10 7.73
N MET A 162 25.27 9.35 7.38
CA MET A 162 24.21 9.60 8.36
C MET A 162 23.43 8.35 8.72
N CYS A 163 23.45 7.30 7.89
CA CYS A 163 23.09 5.97 8.35
C CYS A 163 24.14 5.52 9.37
N SER A 164 23.75 5.49 10.64
CA SER A 164 24.54 4.82 11.66
C SER A 164 24.80 3.38 11.21
N SER A 165 25.89 2.76 11.66
CA SER A 165 26.28 1.39 11.29
C SER A 165 25.24 0.29 11.57
N TYR A 166 24.07 0.65 12.11
CA TYR A 166 22.96 -0.23 12.47
C TYR A 166 21.76 -0.15 11.52
N GLU A 167 21.63 0.90 10.70
CA GLU A 167 20.52 1.04 9.75
C GLU A 167 20.99 0.73 8.32
N GLU A 168 20.52 -0.41 7.80
CA GLU A 168 20.87 -0.92 6.46
C GLU A 168 20.19 -0.12 5.33
N PHE A 169 19.09 0.58 5.63
CA PHE A 169 18.20 1.20 4.64
C PHE A 169 17.88 2.66 4.96
N LEU A 170 18.01 3.52 3.94
CA LEU A 170 17.50 4.89 3.92
C LEU A 170 15.98 4.92 3.68
N VAL A 171 15.48 3.95 2.92
CA VAL A 171 14.05 3.69 2.74
C VAL A 171 13.85 2.21 3.01
N PRO A 172 13.17 1.81 4.10
CA PRO A 172 12.99 0.40 4.41
C PRO A 172 12.16 -0.32 3.33
N PRO A 173 12.51 -1.57 2.96
CA PRO A 173 11.69 -2.39 2.09
C PRO A 173 10.34 -2.72 2.74
N LEU A 174 9.32 -2.99 1.91
CA LEU A 174 7.96 -3.26 2.35
C LEU A 174 7.52 -4.71 2.05
N PRO A 175 8.16 -5.72 2.64
CA PRO A 175 7.85 -7.13 2.37
C PRO A 175 6.41 -7.50 2.79
N ASN A 176 5.83 -6.79 3.75
CA ASN A 176 4.44 -6.97 4.19
C ASN A 176 3.41 -6.33 3.25
N LEU A 177 3.82 -5.60 2.20
CA LEU A 177 2.90 -5.09 1.19
C LEU A 177 2.18 -6.24 0.45
N LEU A 178 2.74 -7.46 0.51
CA LEU A 178 2.07 -8.71 0.13
C LEU A 178 0.70 -8.88 0.81
N PHE A 179 0.55 -8.38 2.04
CA PHE A 179 -0.68 -8.40 2.83
C PHE A 179 -1.42 -7.06 2.70
N THR A 180 -1.93 -6.75 1.50
CA THR A 180 -2.61 -5.48 1.19
C THR A 180 -3.83 -5.18 2.05
N ARG A 181 -4.35 -6.17 2.79
CA ARG A 181 -5.47 -6.04 3.73
C ARG A 181 -5.21 -5.05 4.86
N ASP A 182 -3.98 -4.93 5.34
CA ASP A 182 -3.75 -4.33 6.67
C ASP A 182 -3.67 -2.80 6.65
N SER A 183 -3.14 -2.21 5.57
CA SER A 183 -2.82 -0.77 5.53
C SER A 183 -4.03 0.14 5.23
N PHE A 184 -5.12 -0.45 4.75
CA PHE A 184 -6.35 0.27 4.47
C PHE A 184 -7.57 -0.65 4.53
N SER A 185 -8.76 -0.07 4.60
CA SER A 185 -10.01 -0.81 4.40
C SER A 185 -10.98 0.01 3.60
N ILE A 186 -11.77 -0.66 2.77
CA ILE A 186 -12.88 -0.04 2.06
C ILE A 186 -14.16 -0.49 2.77
N ILE A 187 -15.00 0.46 3.16
CA ILE A 187 -16.29 0.24 3.81
C ILE A 187 -17.33 1.07 3.05
N ASP A 188 -18.30 0.41 2.44
CA ASP A 188 -19.17 1.02 1.42
C ASP A 188 -18.33 1.74 0.35
N LYS A 189 -18.39 3.06 0.24
CA LYS A 189 -17.57 3.89 -0.66
C LYS A 189 -16.59 4.78 0.10
N ALA A 190 -16.16 4.35 1.28
CA ALA A 190 -15.17 5.05 2.08
C ALA A 190 -13.90 4.22 2.19
N VAL A 191 -12.75 4.82 1.88
CA VAL A 191 -11.43 4.25 2.09
C VAL A 191 -10.88 4.80 3.39
N PHE A 192 -10.66 3.92 4.36
CA PHE A 192 -9.94 4.23 5.59
C PHE A 192 -8.48 3.88 5.38
N ILE A 193 -7.60 4.87 5.54
CA ILE A 193 -6.15 4.66 5.57
C ILE A 193 -5.73 4.50 7.03
N TRP A 194 -5.13 3.38 7.37
CA TRP A 194 -4.85 3.04 8.76
C TRP A 194 -3.45 3.47 9.22
N ARG A 195 -3.29 3.65 10.53
CA ARG A 195 -1.97 3.83 11.16
C ARG A 195 -1.50 2.48 11.71
N MET A 196 -0.46 1.94 11.09
CA MET A 196 0.15 0.66 11.46
C MET A 196 0.77 0.70 12.86
N ALA A 197 0.77 -0.42 13.57
CA ALA A 197 1.37 -0.49 14.91
C ALA A 197 2.91 -0.55 14.91
N LYS A 198 3.50 -0.98 13.80
CA LYS A 198 4.96 -1.09 13.63
C LYS A 198 5.43 -0.11 12.56
N SER A 199 6.43 0.69 12.90
CA SER A 199 7.02 1.71 12.01
C SER A 199 7.60 1.14 10.72
N ALA A 200 8.07 -0.11 10.75
CA ALA A 200 8.53 -0.83 9.55
C ALA A 200 7.47 -0.92 8.44
N ARG A 201 6.18 -0.74 8.77
CA ARG A 201 5.05 -0.75 7.83
C ARG A 201 4.53 0.65 7.49
N ALA A 202 5.14 1.74 7.99
CA ALA A 202 4.59 3.09 7.90
C ALA A 202 4.43 3.61 6.46
N ASN A 203 5.27 3.14 5.52
CA ASN A 203 5.15 3.52 4.11
C ASN A 203 4.03 2.78 3.37
N GLU A 204 3.51 1.66 3.88
CA GLU A 204 2.39 0.94 3.27
C GLU A 204 1.10 1.80 3.21
N PRO A 205 0.58 2.36 4.32
CA PRO A 205 -0.59 3.23 4.27
C PRO A 205 -0.31 4.55 3.55
N LEU A 206 0.94 5.04 3.53
CA LEU A 206 1.32 6.20 2.73
C LEU A 206 1.13 5.95 1.23
N ILE A 207 1.58 4.81 0.72
CA ILE A 207 1.35 4.40 -0.67
C ILE A 207 -0.15 4.37 -0.98
N MET A 208 -0.94 3.76 -0.09
CA MET A 208 -2.39 3.67 -0.28
C MET A 208 -3.04 5.05 -0.31
N ARG A 209 -2.65 5.94 0.60
CA ARG A 209 -3.12 7.33 0.61
C ARG A 209 -2.83 8.03 -0.71
N VAL A 210 -1.59 7.95 -1.19
CA VAL A 210 -1.21 8.57 -2.46
C VAL A 210 -2.04 8.01 -3.62
N ILE A 211 -2.21 6.68 -3.70
CA ILE A 211 -3.07 6.05 -4.70
C ILE A 211 -4.51 6.56 -4.60
N PHE A 212 -5.13 6.48 -3.42
CA PHE A 212 -6.55 6.77 -3.26
C PHE A 212 -6.88 8.27 -3.34
N SER A 213 -5.91 9.15 -3.07
CA SER A 213 -6.09 10.60 -3.18
C SER A 213 -5.86 11.14 -4.58
N PHE A 214 -4.99 10.53 -5.38
CA PHE A 214 -4.55 11.11 -6.67
C PHE A 214 -4.82 10.26 -7.90
N ASN A 215 -5.11 8.96 -7.77
CA ASN A 215 -5.40 8.12 -8.92
C ASN A 215 -6.72 8.53 -9.60
N THR A 216 -6.61 9.12 -10.78
CA THR A 216 -7.75 9.55 -11.60
C THR A 216 -7.88 8.73 -12.89
N HIS A 217 -6.84 8.00 -13.29
CA HIS A 217 -6.70 7.49 -14.66
C HIS A 217 -6.69 5.97 -14.78
N HIS A 218 -6.32 5.21 -13.75
CA HIS A 218 -6.15 3.75 -13.87
C HIS A 218 -7.35 3.06 -14.54
N ALA A 219 -7.07 2.26 -15.57
CA ALA A 219 -8.08 1.77 -16.51
C ALA A 219 -9.12 0.83 -15.87
N GLN A 220 -8.77 0.19 -14.76
CA GLN A 220 -9.61 -0.79 -14.08
C GLN A 220 -10.12 -0.32 -12.71
N LEU A 221 -9.58 0.79 -12.19
CA LEU A 221 -9.85 1.27 -10.83
C LEU A 221 -10.43 2.69 -10.90
N SER A 222 -11.74 2.83 -10.62
CA SER A 222 -12.39 4.13 -10.51
C SER A 222 -12.61 4.51 -9.05
N LEU A 223 -12.14 5.69 -8.69
CA LEU A 223 -12.36 6.32 -7.38
C LEU A 223 -13.53 7.33 -7.39
N ILE A 224 -14.36 7.31 -8.45
CA ILE A 224 -15.50 8.23 -8.55
C ILE A 224 -16.49 7.94 -7.42
N GLY A 225 -16.76 8.96 -6.60
CA GLY A 225 -17.67 8.85 -5.45
C GLY A 225 -17.09 8.11 -4.25
N VAL A 226 -15.79 7.80 -4.26
CA VAL A 226 -15.07 7.26 -3.11
C VAL A 226 -14.61 8.40 -2.22
N ARG A 227 -14.84 8.28 -0.92
CA ARG A 227 -14.31 9.22 0.09
C ARG A 227 -13.07 8.62 0.73
N VAL A 228 -11.96 9.35 0.71
CA VAL A 228 -10.79 9.00 1.53
C VAL A 228 -11.03 9.57 2.91
N ILE A 229 -11.07 8.71 3.93
CA ILE A 229 -11.31 9.10 5.32
C ILE A 229 -9.96 9.33 5.98
N GLU A 230 -9.72 10.58 6.36
CA GLU A 230 -8.59 11.01 7.18
C GLU A 230 -8.82 10.64 8.65
N TRP A 231 -8.97 9.34 8.91
CA TRP A 231 -9.25 8.82 10.25
C TRP A 231 -8.24 9.31 11.29
N GLU A 232 -6.98 9.44 10.89
CA GLU A 232 -5.90 9.91 11.75
C GLU A 232 -6.08 11.35 12.27
N THR A 233 -6.84 12.20 11.58
CA THR A 233 -7.10 13.59 11.98
C THR A 233 -7.90 13.65 13.28
N TYR A 234 -8.71 12.63 13.54
CA TYR A 234 -9.54 12.51 14.75
C TYR A 234 -8.99 11.50 15.75
N ALA A 235 -7.97 10.74 15.36
CA ALA A 235 -7.36 9.71 16.18
C ALA A 235 -6.24 10.31 17.04
N ASP A 236 -6.10 9.79 18.27
CA ASP A 236 -4.93 10.07 19.10
C ASP A 236 -3.64 9.67 18.35
N PRO A 237 -2.50 10.38 18.50
CA PRO A 237 -1.25 9.99 17.85
C PRO A 237 -0.78 8.55 18.16
N SER A 238 -1.15 8.01 19.32
CA SER A 238 -0.88 6.62 19.70
C SER A 238 -1.87 5.61 19.13
N ALA A 239 -2.96 6.05 18.51
CA ALA A 239 -3.99 5.19 17.95
C ALA A 239 -3.43 4.36 16.79
N THR A 240 -3.70 3.07 16.82
CA THR A 240 -3.28 2.10 15.79
C THR A 240 -4.46 1.20 15.44
N VAL A 241 -4.57 0.89 14.15
CA VAL A 241 -5.57 -0.01 13.56
C VAL A 241 -4.87 -0.72 12.41
N GLU A 242 -5.08 -2.02 12.25
CA GLU A 242 -4.72 -2.74 11.03
C GLU A 242 -5.95 -3.43 10.45
N GLY A 243 -6.11 -3.37 9.13
CA GLY A 243 -7.30 -3.86 8.44
C GLY A 243 -7.55 -5.36 8.61
N GLY A 244 -6.56 -6.15 9.02
CA GLY A 244 -6.75 -7.55 9.44
C GLY A 244 -7.68 -7.71 10.66
N ASP A 245 -7.80 -6.68 11.51
CA ASP A 245 -8.72 -6.66 12.64
C ASP A 245 -10.08 -6.04 12.29
N VAL A 246 -10.28 -5.56 11.06
CA VAL A 246 -11.52 -4.87 10.64
C VAL A 246 -12.30 -5.75 9.67
N ALA A 247 -13.52 -6.14 10.05
CA ALA A 247 -14.43 -6.86 9.17
C ALA A 247 -15.74 -6.09 8.98
N TYR A 248 -16.15 -5.90 7.73
CA TYR A 248 -17.42 -5.23 7.42
C TYR A 248 -18.57 -6.23 7.32
N LEU A 249 -19.45 -6.22 8.33
CA LEU A 249 -20.57 -7.15 8.42
C LEU A 249 -21.78 -6.72 7.57
N GLY A 250 -21.74 -5.51 6.99
CA GLY A 250 -22.83 -4.92 6.21
C GLY A 250 -23.68 -3.94 7.03
N GLU A 251 -24.51 -3.16 6.35
CA GLU A 251 -25.47 -2.21 6.95
C GLU A 251 -24.84 -1.24 7.97
N GLY A 252 -23.61 -0.77 7.70
CA GLY A 252 -22.88 0.12 8.62
C GLY A 252 -22.33 -0.57 9.87
N THR A 253 -22.41 -1.90 9.97
CA THR A 253 -21.89 -2.66 11.12
C THR A 253 -20.46 -3.14 10.86
N LEU A 254 -19.54 -2.79 11.76
CA LEU A 254 -18.16 -3.26 11.77
C LEU A 254 -17.91 -4.19 12.96
N MET A 255 -17.15 -5.25 12.73
CA MET A 255 -16.51 -6.02 13.79
C MET A 255 -15.03 -5.63 13.82
N ILE A 256 -14.56 -5.18 14.98
CA ILE A 256 -13.18 -4.71 15.15
C ILE A 256 -12.52 -5.53 16.26
N GLY A 257 -11.45 -6.24 15.93
CA GLY A 257 -10.61 -6.95 16.88
C GLY A 257 -9.78 -5.97 17.71
N SER A 258 -9.67 -6.23 19.02
CA SER A 258 -8.66 -5.58 19.86
C SER A 258 -7.46 -6.52 19.96
N SER A 259 -6.30 -6.03 19.52
CA SER A 259 -5.10 -6.85 19.34
C SER A 259 -3.84 -6.06 19.69
N GLU A 260 -2.68 -6.67 19.48
CA GLU A 260 -1.38 -5.97 19.56
C GLU A 260 -1.20 -4.89 18.47
N ARG A 261 -2.03 -4.94 17.40
CA ARG A 261 -1.96 -4.04 16.24
C ARG A 261 -3.10 -3.03 16.17
N THR A 262 -4.22 -3.35 16.80
CA THR A 262 -5.41 -2.50 16.89
C THR A 262 -5.73 -2.21 18.35
N ASN A 263 -5.42 -0.98 18.78
CA ASN A 263 -5.55 -0.57 20.17
C ASN A 263 -6.86 0.17 20.45
N ARG A 264 -7.16 0.34 21.75
CA ARG A 264 -8.39 0.99 22.21
C ARG A 264 -8.57 2.39 21.65
N ALA A 265 -7.50 3.20 21.63
CA ALA A 265 -7.55 4.56 21.09
C ALA A 265 -7.95 4.56 19.61
N GLY A 266 -7.50 3.56 18.85
CA GLY A 266 -7.86 3.41 17.45
C GLY A 266 -9.33 3.03 17.24
N ILE A 267 -9.83 2.08 18.03
CA ILE A 267 -11.25 1.68 18.00
C ILE A 267 -12.16 2.86 18.34
N GLU A 268 -11.83 3.63 19.39
CA GLU A 268 -12.60 4.81 19.79
C GLU A 268 -12.58 5.92 18.73
N ALA A 269 -11.51 6.05 17.96
CA ALA A 269 -11.42 7.02 16.86
C ALA A 269 -12.29 6.61 15.65
N ILE A 270 -12.42 5.30 15.36
CA ILE A 270 -13.33 4.81 14.31
C ILE A 270 -14.78 5.19 14.62
N ALA A 271 -15.20 5.06 15.88
CA ALA A 271 -16.55 5.42 16.30
C ALA A 271 -16.89 6.91 16.11
N ARG A 272 -15.87 7.78 15.99
CA ARG A 272 -16.04 9.23 15.77
C ARG A 272 -16.00 9.63 14.30
N THR A 273 -15.68 8.71 13.39
CA THR A 273 -15.43 9.03 11.98
C THR A 273 -16.68 9.02 11.08
N GLY A 274 -17.87 8.77 11.64
CA GLY A 274 -19.16 8.88 10.96
C GLY A 274 -19.58 7.62 10.23
#